data_AF-A0A972RJX7-F1
#
_entry.id   AF-A0A972RJX7-F1
#
_cell.length_a   1.000
_cell.length_b   1.000
_cell.length_c   1.000
_cell.angle_alpha   90.00
_cell.angle_beta   90.00
_cell.angle_gamma   90.00
#
_symmetry.space_group_name_H-M   'P 1'
#
loop_
_entity.id
_entity.type
_entity.pdbx_description
1 polymer ?
#
loop_
_entity_poly.entity_id
_entity_poly.type
_entity_poly.pdbx_seq_one_letter_code
_entity_poly.pdbx_strand_id
1 'polypeptide(L)' 'MSKTRTFIAVAACDEVYANALATIKSLRALTDNVRWVAPDNLHWTLQFLGEVEDIDLYA' A
#
# COMPACT_ATOMS: atom_id res chain seq x y z
N MET A 1 -10.81 5.29 23.47
CA MET A 1 -9.65 4.43 23.17
C MET A 1 -9.22 4.74 21.75
N SER A 2 -7.92 4.72 21.46
CA SER A 2 -7.42 4.98 20.11
C SER A 2 -7.70 3.78 19.22
N LYS A 3 -8.03 4.08 17.96
CA LYS A 3 -8.31 3.09 16.93
C LYS A 3 -7.32 3.26 15.80
N THR A 4 -6.83 2.14 15.28
CA THR A 4 -5.92 2.11 14.15
C THR A 4 -6.60 1.42 12.98
N ARG A 5 -6.48 2.02 11.78
CA ARG A 5 -7.01 1.45 10.55
C ARG A 5 -6.03 0.40 10.02
N THR A 6 -6.46 -0.86 9.95
CA THR A 6 -5.57 -2.00 9.68
C THR A 6 -5.98 -2.78 8.44
N PHE A 7 -5.01 -3.53 7.92
CA PHE A 7 -5.17 -4.46 6.83
C PHE A 7 -4.07 -5.51 6.86
N ILE A 8 -4.32 -6.64 6.21
CA ILE A 8 -3.35 -7.71 5.97
C ILE A 8 -2.85 -7.57 4.53
N ALA A 9 -1.54 -7.57 4.35
CA ALA A 9 -0.92 -7.43 3.04
C ALA A 9 0.26 -8.37 2.82
N VAL A 10 0.56 -8.59 1.55
CA VAL A 10 1.78 -9.27 1.08
C VAL A 10 2.64 -8.23 0.39
N ALA A 11 3.91 -8.16 0.79
CA ALA A 11 4.90 -7.35 0.09
C ALA A 11 5.10 -7.90 -1.32
N ALA A 12 5.22 -7.02 -2.32
CA ALA A 12 5.63 -7.44 -3.64
C ALA A 12 7.06 -7.99 -3.59
N CYS A 13 7.35 -9.04 -4.36
CA CYS A 13 8.73 -9.44 -4.58
C CYS A 13 9.48 -8.38 -5.40
N ASP A 14 10.80 -8.35 -5.30
CA ASP A 14 11.65 -7.30 -5.87
C ASP A 14 11.41 -7.07 -7.37
N GLU A 15 11.22 -8.15 -8.13
CA GLU A 15 10.95 -8.06 -9.58
C GLU A 15 9.62 -7.35 -9.88
N VAL A 16 8.55 -7.73 -9.19
CA VAL A 16 7.23 -7.12 -9.36
C VAL A 16 7.26 -5.66 -8.92
N TYR A 17 7.95 -5.38 -7.81
CA TYR A 17 8.13 -4.03 -7.29
C TYR A 17 8.86 -3.13 -8.30
N ALA A 18 10.00 -3.59 -8.83
CA ALA A 18 10.79 -2.84 -9.81
C ALA A 18 10.00 -2.57 -11.10
N ASN A 19 9.29 -3.58 -11.63
CA ASN A 19 8.47 -3.44 -12.83
C ASN A 19 7.29 -2.49 -12.62
N ALA A 20 6.64 -2.54 -11.45
CA ALA A 20 5.57 -1.60 -11.10
C ALA A 20 6.08 -0.16 -11.04
N LEU A 21 7.22 0.08 -10.41
CA LEU A 21 7.81 1.43 -10.34
C LEU A 21 8.21 1.98 -11.71
N ALA A 22 8.81 1.15 -12.57
CA ALA A 22 9.15 1.55 -13.93
C ALA A 22 7.90 1.94 -14.73
N THR A 23 6.82 1.16 -14.58
CA THR A 23 5.54 1.43 -15.24
C THR A 23 4.87 2.70 -14.70
N ILE A 24 4.85 2.90 -13.38
CA ILE A 24 4.34 4.14 -12.78
C ILE A 24 5.12 5.35 -13.29
N LYS A 25 6.45 5.24 -13.41
CA LYS A 25 7.30 6.32 -13.92
C LYS A 25 6.95 6.69 -15.36
N SER A 26 6.71 5.72 -16.24
CA SER A 26 6.34 6.01 -17.63
C SER A 26 4.93 6.62 -17.73
N LEU A 27 3.98 6.15 -16.93
CA LEU A 27 2.61 6.66 -16.92
C LEU A 27 2.49 8.06 -16.31
N ARG A 28 3.28 8.38 -15.28
CA ARG A 28 3.33 9.71 -14.66
C ARG A 28 3.62 10.82 -15.66
N ALA A 29 4.47 10.56 -16.65
CA ALA A 29 4.81 11.55 -17.67
C ALA A 29 3.63 11.90 -18.60
N LEU A 30 2.54 11.12 -18.57
CA LEU A 30 1.39 11.29 -19.45
C LEU A 30 0.21 12.01 -18.77
N THR A 31 0.24 12.18 -17.44
CA THR A 31 -0.86 12.80 -16.70
C THR A 31 -0.44 13.30 -15.31
N ASP A 32 -0.87 14.50 -14.96
CA ASP A 32 -0.70 15.08 -13.63
C ASP A 32 -1.94 14.88 -12.72
N ASN A 33 -3.02 14.29 -13.25
CA ASN A 33 -4.30 14.15 -12.54
C ASN A 33 -4.42 12.84 -11.74
N VAL A 34 -3.31 12.18 -11.43
CA VAL A 34 -3.30 10.92 -10.68
C VAL A 34 -2.42 11.06 -9.45
N ARG A 35 -3.00 10.78 -8.27
CA ARG A 35 -2.24 10.66 -7.02
C ARG A 35 -1.67 9.25 -6.91
N TRP A 36 -0.42 9.11 -7.32
CA TRP A 36 0.28 7.83 -7.29
C TRP A 36 0.64 7.40 -5.86
N VAL A 37 0.56 6.09 -5.61
CA VAL A 37 1.00 5.47 -4.35
C VAL A 37 2.51 5.71 -4.18
N ALA A 38 2.94 5.97 -2.93
CA ALA A 38 4.35 6.07 -2.60
C ALA A 38 5.04 4.70 -2.75
N PRO A 39 6.30 4.64 -3.21
CA PRO A 39 7.01 3.37 -3.41
C PRO A 39 6.95 2.44 -2.20
N ASP A 40 7.18 2.95 -0.99
CA ASP A 40 7.20 2.15 0.25
C ASP A 40 5.83 1.59 0.64
N ASN A 41 4.75 2.09 0.03
CA ASN A 41 3.39 1.63 0.25
C ASN A 41 2.89 0.65 -0.83
N LEU A 42 3.74 0.21 -1.76
CA LEU A 42 3.33 -0.71 -2.81
C LEU A 42 3.24 -2.14 -2.26
N HIS A 43 2.03 -2.68 -2.19
CA HIS A 43 1.76 -4.01 -1.66
C HIS A 43 0.49 -4.59 -2.28
N TRP A 44 0.26 -5.88 -2.04
CA TRP A 44 -1.02 -6.53 -2.33
C TRP A 44 -1.84 -6.64 -1.04
N THR A 45 -2.96 -5.92 -0.95
CA THR A 45 -3.89 -6.07 0.19
C THR A 45 -4.66 -7.38 0.05
N LEU A 46 -4.57 -8.26 1.04
CA LEU A 46 -5.36 -9.48 1.12
C LEU A 46 -6.72 -9.22 1.76
N GLN A 47 -6.73 -8.49 2.88
CA GLN A 47 -7.94 -8.22 3.63
C GLN A 47 -7.86 -6.87 4.32
N PHE A 48 -8.90 -6.05 4.15
CA PHE A 48 -9.07 -4.81 4.89
C PHE A 48 -9.90 -5.08 6.15
N LEU A 49 -9.39 -4.69 7.32
CA LEU A 49 -10.01 -5.01 8.61
C LEU A 49 -10.77 -3.82 9.21
N GLY A 50 -10.64 -2.62 8.64
CA GLY A 50 -11.30 -1.44 9.18
C GLY A 50 -10.53 -0.85 10.34
N GLU A 51 -11.27 -0.26 11.28
CA GLU A 51 -10.73 0.26 12.53
C GLU A 51 -10.72 -0.85 13.59
N VAL A 52 -9.55 -1.07 14.18
CA VAL A 52 -9.35 -2.01 15.29
C VAL A 52 -8.94 -1.22 16.52
N GLU A 53 -9.41 -1.62 17.70
CA GLU A 53 -8.98 -0.98 18.96
C GLU A 53 -7.51 -1.29 19.22
N ASP A 54 -6.72 -0.31 19.65
CA ASP A 54 -5.28 -0.51 19.83
C ASP A 54 -4.95 -1.61 20.86
N ILE A 55 -5.86 -1.92 21.79
CA ILE A 55 -5.71 -3.05 22.72
C ILE A 55 -5.58 -4.40 22.00
N ASP A 56 -6.21 -4.53 20.83
CA ASP A 56 -6.16 -5.76 20.02
C ASP A 56 -4.86 -5.86 19.19
N LEU A 57 -4.05 -4.78 19.12
CA LEU A 57 -2.78 -4.75 18.37
C LEU A 57 -1.55 -5.18 19.19
N TYR A 58 -1.59 -4.99 20.50
CA TYR A 58 -0.45 -5.23 21.40
C TYR A 58 -0.62 -6.48 22.28
N ALA A 59 -1.67 -7.26 22.04
CA ALA A 59 -1.99 -8.48 22.79
C ALA A 59 -1.08 -9.66 22.44
#